data_AF-R5EI73-F1
#
_entry.id   AF-R5EI73-F1
#
_cell.length_a   1.000
_cell.length_b   1.000
_cell.length_c   1.000
_cell.angle_alpha   90.00
_cell.angle_beta   90.00
_cell.angle_gamma   90.00
#
_symmetry.space_group_name_H-M   'P 1'
#
loop_
_entity.id
_entity.type
_entity.pdbx_description
1 polymer ?
#
loop_
_entity_poly.entity_id
_entity_poly.type
_entity_poly.pdbx_seq_one_letter_code
_entity_poly.pdbx_strand_id
1 'polypeptide(L)'
;MNLLGSYALMGRFDVIFCRNVLIYFSNDVKADILRKLTMCLNPGGYLILGSTETLVGVADKYEMMRCNPGIIYHLKPQKYAF
;
A
#
# COMPACT_ATOMS: atom_id res chain seq x y z
N MET A 1 -12.24 2.14 -10.95
CA MET A 1 -11.74 3.28 -10.14
C MET A 1 -10.54 3.90 -10.83
N ASN A 2 -10.37 5.23 -10.80
CA ASN A 2 -9.15 5.90 -11.27
C ASN A 2 -8.14 6.06 -10.12
N LEU A 3 -6.93 5.51 -10.27
CA LEU A 3 -5.86 5.57 -9.26
C LEU A 3 -5.34 6.99 -9.00
N LEU A 4 -5.48 7.91 -9.96
CA LEU A 4 -5.11 9.31 -9.79
C LEU A 4 -6.21 10.12 -9.08
N GLY A 5 -7.41 9.56 -8.99
CA GLY A 5 -8.57 10.21 -8.37
C GLY A 5 -8.53 10.23 -6.84
N SER A 6 -9.63 10.71 -6.26
CA SER A 6 -9.85 10.73 -4.81
C SER A 6 -10.30 9.37 -4.30
N TYR A 7 -9.77 8.95 -3.14
CA TYR A 7 -10.13 7.69 -2.48
C TYR A 7 -11.06 7.92 -1.26
N ALA A 8 -11.52 9.16 -1.04
CA ALA A 8 -12.26 9.56 0.16
C ALA A 8 -13.52 8.74 0.43
N LEU A 9 -14.14 8.16 -0.61
CA LEU A 9 -15.37 7.36 -0.50
C LEU A 9 -15.14 5.84 -0.47
N MET A 10 -13.89 5.36 -0.47
CA MET A 10 -13.62 3.92 -0.52
C MET A 10 -13.79 3.19 0.81
N GLY A 11 -13.85 3.90 1.93
CA GLY A 11 -13.80 3.28 3.25
C GLY A 11 -12.42 2.72 3.57
N ARG A 12 -12.37 1.73 4.48
CA ARG A 12 -11.14 1.02 4.86
C ARG A 12 -11.21 -0.47 4.57
N PHE A 13 -10.04 -1.06 4.35
CA PHE A 13 -9.88 -2.46 4.00
C PHE A 13 -8.84 -3.12 4.91
N ASP A 14 -9.05 -4.40 5.20
CA ASP A 14 -8.03 -5.21 5.87
C ASP A 14 -6.93 -5.66 4.90
N VAL A 15 -7.27 -5.79 3.61
CA VAL A 15 -6.35 -6.22 2.55
C VAL A 15 -6.58 -5.42 1.27
N ILE A 16 -5.49 -4.91 0.69
CA ILE A 16 -5.48 -4.26 -0.62
C ILE A 16 -4.52 -5.01 -1.54
N PHE A 17 -5.00 -5.35 -2.75
CA PHE A 17 -4.17 -5.86 -3.83
C PHE A 17 -3.93 -4.74 -4.84
N CYS A 18 -2.66 -4.39 -5.07
CA CYS A 18 -2.24 -3.41 -6.07
C CYS A 18 -1.09 -4.00 -6.88
N ARG A 19 -1.42 -4.97 -7.75
CA ARG A 19 -0.45 -5.78 -8.48
C ARG A 19 -0.39 -5.42 -9.95
N ASN A 20 0.82 -5.36 -10.50
CA ASN A 20 1.14 -5.16 -11.92
C ASN A 20 0.57 -3.86 -12.52
N VAL A 21 0.43 -2.82 -11.70
CA VAL A 21 -0.18 -1.53 -12.10
C VAL A 21 0.69 -0.32 -11.73
N LEU A 22 1.47 -0.39 -10.65
CA LEU A 22 2.37 0.68 -10.25
C LEU A 22 3.52 0.86 -11.25
N ILE A 23 3.85 -0.17 -12.02
CA ILE A 23 4.88 -0.13 -13.07
C ILE A 23 4.62 0.91 -14.17
N TYR A 24 3.37 1.36 -14.34
CA TYR A 24 3.01 2.34 -15.37
C TYR A 24 3.18 3.81 -14.95
N PHE A 25 3.52 4.06 -13.69
CA PHE A 25 3.56 5.42 -13.13
C PHE A 25 4.99 5.87 -12.83
N SER A 26 5.21 7.19 -12.78
CA SER A 26 6.45 7.77 -12.27
C SER A 26 6.57 7.54 -10.75
N ASN A 27 7.79 7.67 -10.19
CA ASN A 27 8.00 7.45 -8.76
C ASN A 27 7.16 8.39 -7.88
N ASP A 28 6.99 9.65 -8.29
CA ASP A 28 6.17 10.62 -7.55
C ASP A 28 4.69 10.19 -7.52
N VAL A 29 4.17 9.73 -8.66
CA VAL A 29 2.79 9.25 -8.76
C VAL A 29 2.61 7.94 -7.99
N LYS A 30 3.58 7.01 -8.04
CA LYS A 30 3.55 5.79 -7.22
C LYS A 30 3.50 6.13 -5.73
N ALA A 31 4.31 7.08 -5.27
CA ALA A 31 4.34 7.49 -3.87
C ALA A 31 2.98 8.07 -3.43
N ASP A 32 2.33 8.86 -4.28
CA ASP A 32 0.99 9.39 -3.99
C ASP A 32 -0.08 8.28 -3.93
N ILE A 33 -0.12 7.39 -4.92
CA ILE A 33 -1.02 6.23 -4.95
C ILE A 33 -0.83 5.38 -3.68
N LEU A 34 0.40 5.02 -3.36
CA LEU A 34 0.71 4.20 -2.19
C LEU A 34 0.33 4.89 -0.87
N ARG A 35 0.50 6.21 -0.77
CA ARG A 35 0.07 6.98 0.41
C ARG A 35 -1.45 6.92 0.57
N LYS A 36 -2.21 7.10 -0.51
CA LYS A 36 -3.67 7.01 -0.51
C LYS A 36 -4.15 5.59 -0.17
N LEU A 37 -3.57 4.55 -0.77
CA LEU A 37 -3.86 3.16 -0.44
C LEU A 37 -3.57 2.85 1.03
N THR A 38 -2.46 3.36 1.57
CA THR A 38 -2.11 3.20 2.99
C THR A 38 -3.16 3.82 3.91
N MET A 39 -3.76 4.96 3.54
CA MET A 39 -4.84 5.59 4.31
C MET A 39 -6.16 4.80 4.26
N CYS A 40 -6.35 4.00 3.20
CA CYS A 40 -7.48 3.09 3.06
C CYS A 40 -7.25 1.73 3.76
N LEU A 41 -6.10 1.49 4.39
CA LEU A 41 -5.90 0.28 5.19
C LEU A 41 -6.37 0.48 6.63
N ASN A 42 -6.97 -0.57 7.20
CA ASN A 42 -7.11 -0.68 8.64
C ASN A 42 -5.72 -0.83 9.29
N PRO A 43 -5.55 -0.40 10.56
CA PRO A 43 -4.33 -0.70 11.31
C PRO A 43 -4.06 -2.21 11.32
N GLY A 44 -2.83 -2.63 10.99
CA GLY A 44 -2.49 -4.05 10.82
C GLY A 44 -2.96 -4.68 9.50
N GLY A 45 -3.48 -3.88 8.57
CA GLY A 45 -3.89 -4.35 7.25
C GLY A 45 -2.70 -4.69 6.33
N TYR A 46 -2.99 -5.36 5.22
CA TYR A 46 -1.98 -5.86 4.29
C TYR A 46 -2.08 -5.20 2.91
N LEU A 47 -0.94 -4.86 2.34
CA LEU A 47 -0.79 -4.45 0.95
C LEU A 47 0.01 -5.50 0.19
N ILE A 48 -0.58 -6.04 -0.89
CA ILE A 48 0.07 -7.01 -1.77
C ILE A 48 0.38 -6.35 -3.12
N LEU A 49 1.65 -6.34 -3.50
CA LEU A 49 2.13 -5.81 -4.78
C LEU A 49 2.53 -6.95 -5.74
N GLY A 50 2.77 -6.61 -7.00
CA GLY A 50 3.37 -7.50 -7.99
C GLY A 50 4.84 -7.78 -7.67
N SER A 51 5.39 -8.85 -8.27
CA SER A 51 6.75 -9.33 -7.98
C SER A 51 7.87 -8.33 -8.29
N THR A 52 7.62 -7.37 -9.18
CA THR A 52 8.58 -6.33 -9.59
C THR A 52 8.26 -4.96 -9.01
N GLU A 53 7.26 -4.87 -8.13
CA GLU A 53 6.77 -3.62 -7.57
C GLU A 53 7.21 -3.47 -6.10
N THR A 54 7.52 -2.24 -5.71
CA THR A 54 8.07 -1.94 -4.39
C THR A 54 7.37 -0.73 -3.77
N LEU A 55 7.43 -0.63 -2.45
CA LEU A 55 6.97 0.57 -1.75
C LEU A 55 7.87 1.76 -2.05
N VAL A 56 7.25 2.86 -2.49
CA VAL A 56 7.91 4.16 -2.72
C VAL A 56 7.27 5.18 -1.78
N GLY A 57 8.08 5.90 -1.01
CA GLY A 57 7.63 7.00 -0.13
C GLY A 57 6.82 6.59 1.12
N VAL A 58 6.56 5.29 1.32
CA VAL A 58 5.83 4.78 2.50
C VAL A 58 6.46 3.53 3.12
N ALA A 59 7.66 3.14 2.66
CA ALA A 59 8.30 1.88 3.07
C ALA A 59 8.51 1.77 4.60
N ASP A 60 8.77 2.89 5.27
CA ASP A 60 8.94 3.02 6.72
C ASP A 60 7.69 2.60 7.53
N LYS A 61 6.50 2.74 6.93
CA LYS A 61 5.21 2.39 7.56
C LYS A 61 4.91 0.90 7.57
N TYR A 62 5.61 0.11 6.75
CA TYR A 62 5.32 -1.30 6.58
C TYR A 62 6.43 -2.18 7.14
N GLU A 63 6.04 -3.38 7.54
CA GLU A 63 6.92 -4.53 7.70
C GLU A 63 6.84 -5.38 6.43
N MET A 64 7.99 -5.66 5.84
CA MET A 64 8.08 -6.54 4.67
C MET A 64 8.13 -7.99 5.14
N MET A 65 7.09 -8.77 4.84
CA MET A 65 7.02 -10.18 5.18
C MET A 65 7.31 -11.03 3.95
N ARG A 66 8.33 -11.88 4.03
CA ARG A 66 8.66 -12.84 2.97
C ARG A 66 7.75 -14.06 3.09
N CYS A 67 7.11 -14.40 1.98
CA CYS A 67 6.35 -15.63 1.79
C CYS A 67 7.15 -16.58 0.88
N ASN A 68 6.80 -17.87 0.89
CA ASN A 68 7.42 -18.84 -0.01
C ASN A 68 6.40 -19.32 -1.07
N PRO A 69 6.37 -18.73 -2.29
CA PRO A 69 7.14 -17.56 -2.75
C PRO A 69 6.46 -16.21 -2.45
N GLY A 70 7.22 -15.12 -2.57
CA GLY A 70 6.68 -13.75 -2.64
C GLY A 70 6.95 -12.86 -1.43
N ILE A 71 6.37 -11.66 -1.46
CA ILE A 71 6.48 -10.64 -0.42
C ILE A 71 5.10 -10.01 -0.22
N ILE A 72 4.70 -9.84 1.03
CA ILE A 72 3.53 -9.04 1.41
C ILE A 72 3.98 -7.92 2.37
N TYR A 73 3.26 -6.80 2.36
CA TYR A 73 3.56 -5.66 3.21
C TYR A 73 2.50 -5.52 4.29
N HIS A 74 2.89 -5.66 5.55
CA HIS A 74 2.01 -5.50 6.71
C HIS A 74 2.13 -4.09 7.25
N LEU A 75 1.02 -3.35 7.34
CA LEU A 75 1.00 -2.00 7.87
C LEU A 75 1.25 -2.04 9.38
N LYS A 76 2.31 -1.37 9.85
CA LYS A 76 2.64 -1.32 11.27
C LYS A 76 1.43 -0.75 12.05
N PRO A 77 1.02 -1.40 13.15
CA PRO A 77 0.02 -0.82 14.04
C PRO A 77 0.49 0.57 14.48
N GLN A 78 -0.36 1.57 14.36
CA GLN A 78 -0.02 2.92 14.77
C GLN A 78 0.13 2.93 16.31
N LYS A 79 1.37 3.01 16.81
CA LYS A 79 1.64 3.10 18.24
C LYS A 79 1.09 4.44 18.73
N TYR A 80 -0.02 4.38 19.47
CA TYR A 80 -0.65 5.47 20.23
C TYR A 80 -0.81 6.80 19.48
N ALA A 81 -1.97 7.01 18.86
CA ALA A 81 -2.50 8.36 18.71
C ALA A 81 -3.09 8.76 20.07
N PHE A 82 -2.40 9.62 20.80
CA PHE A 82 -3.01 10.42 21.87
C PHE A 82 -3.67 11.65 21.26
#